data_AF-V4BHT0-F1
#
_entry.id   AF-V4BHT0-F1
#
_cell.length_a   1.000
_cell.length_b   1.000
_cell.length_c   1.000
_cell.angle_alpha   90.00
_cell.angle_beta   90.00
_cell.angle_gamma   90.00
#
_symmetry.space_group_name_H-M   'P 1'
#
loop_
_entity.id
_entity.type
_entity.pdbx_description
1 polymer ?
#
loop_
_entity_poly.entity_id
_entity_poly.type
_entity_poly.pdbx_seq_one_letter_code
_entity_poly.pdbx_strand_id
1 'polypeptide(L)' 'CKNGGKLLLRSFCQCPSDFYGTFCQHLSQNRSCGRIMHGAWMESDCNICRCYDGLFHCIP' A
#
# COMPACT_ATOMS: atom_id res chain seq x y z
N CYS A 1 -3.56 3.97 15.38
CA CYS A 1 -3.97 3.10 14.26
C CYS A 1 -5.49 3.06 14.19
N LYS A 2 -6.07 2.91 13.00
CA LYS A 2 -7.51 2.76 12.75
C LYS A 2 -7.81 1.33 12.25
N ASN A 3 -9.09 0.98 12.14
CA ASN A 3 -9.58 -0.23 11.46
C ASN A 3 -8.85 -1.54 11.86
N GLY A 4 -8.62 -1.75 13.16
CA GLY A 4 -7.95 -2.96 13.66
C GLY A 4 -6.44 -3.01 13.48
N GLY A 5 -5.81 -1.91 13.02
CA GLY A 5 -4.35 -1.82 12.92
C GLY A 5 -3.67 -1.90 14.29
N LYS A 6 -2.56 -2.62 14.35
CA LYS A 6 -1.75 -2.76 15.57
C LYS A 6 -0.63 -1.73 15.59
N LEU A 7 -0.46 -1.06 16.73
CA LEU A 7 0.67 -0.16 16.92
C LEU A 7 1.97 -0.98 16.96
N LEU A 8 2.87 -0.71 16.02
CA LEU A 8 4.26 -1.12 16.07
C LEU A 8 5.10 0.03 16.69
N LEU A 9 6.39 -0.23 16.92
CA LEU A 9 7.33 0.76 17.47
C LEU A 9 7.19 2.15 16.84
N ARG A 10 7.51 3.21 17.61
CA ARG A 10 7.61 4.62 17.15
C ARG A 10 6.50 5.02 16.15
N SER A 11 5.24 4.95 16.60
CA SER A 11 4.07 5.49 15.88
C SER A 11 3.70 4.84 14.54
N PHE A 12 4.33 3.72 14.15
CA PHE A 12 3.95 2.98 12.95
C PHE A 12 2.76 2.05 13.21
N CYS A 13 1.88 1.87 12.22
CA CYS A 13 0.75 0.96 12.32
C CYS A 13 0.91 -0.23 11.37
N GLN A 14 0.81 -1.45 11.90
CA GLN A 14 0.60 -2.65 11.11
C GLN A 14 -0.87 -2.76 10.73
N CYS A 15 -1.17 -2.73 9.43
CA CYS A 15 -2.55 -2.83 8.94
C CYS A 15 -2.96 -4.29 8.67
N PRO A 16 -4.25 -4.63 8.85
CA PRO A 16 -4.85 -5.83 8.30
C PRO A 16 -4.82 -5.82 6.76
N SER A 17 -5.03 -6.98 6.13
CA SER A 17 -4.95 -7.15 4.67
C SER A 17 -5.85 -6.20 3.87
N ASP A 18 -7.02 -5.85 4.42
CA ASP A 18 -8.01 -5.00 3.76
C ASP A 18 -7.82 -3.51 4.01
N PHE A 19 -6.77 -3.08 4.71
CA PHE A 19 -6.53 -1.66 5.01
C PHE A 19 -5.08 -1.24 4.79
N TYR A 20 -4.89 0.03 4.45
CA TYR A 20 -3.57 0.62 4.22
C TYR A 20 -3.49 2.09 4.64
N GLY A 21 -2.30 2.66 4.47
CA GLY A 21 -1.93 4.01 4.90
C GLY A 21 -1.26 4.01 6.27
N THR A 22 -0.64 5.14 6.62
CA THR A 22 0.17 5.29 7.85
C THR A 22 -0.58 4.90 9.13
N PHE A 23 -1.90 5.06 9.14
CA PHE A 23 -2.74 4.72 10.27
C PHE A 23 -3.83 3.71 9.91
N CYS A 24 -3.70 2.98 8.80
CA CYS A 24 -4.72 2.03 8.30
C CYS A 24 -6.07 2.71 8.03
N GLN A 25 -6.04 3.96 7.57
CA GLN A 25 -7.24 4.77 7.39
C GLN A 25 -7.98 4.49 6.07
N HIS A 26 -7.33 3.82 5.13
CA HIS A 26 -7.88 3.55 3.80
C HIS A 26 -8.24 2.08 3.66
N LEU A 27 -9.42 1.80 3.11
CA LEU A 27 -9.84 0.45 2.73
C LEU A 27 -9.16 0.07 1.41
N SER A 28 -8.51 -1.09 1.39
CA SER A 28 -8.02 -1.70 0.15
C SER A 28 -9.18 -2.29 -0.62
N GLN A 29 -9.27 -1.93 -1.88
CA GLN A 29 -10.23 -2.49 -2.83
C GLN A 29 -9.55 -3.47 -3.80
N ASN A 30 -8.27 -3.81 -3.54
CA ASN A 30 -7.45 -4.68 -4.38
C ASN A 30 -7.49 -4.32 -5.88
N ARG A 31 -7.58 -3.02 -6.19
CA ARG A 31 -7.65 -2.56 -7.57
C ARG A 31 -6.27 -2.66 -8.24
N SER A 32 -6.25 -3.21 -9.46
CA SER A 32 -5.07 -3.26 -10.31
C SER A 32 -4.77 -1.90 -10.95
N CYS A 33 -3.50 -1.67 -11.27
CA CYS A 33 -3.03 -0.48 -11.98
C CYS A 33 -2.94 -0.84 -13.46
N GLY A 34 -4.09 -0.82 -14.15
CA GLY A 34 -4.23 -1.35 -15.49
C GLY A 34 -3.95 -2.86 -15.52
N ARG A 35 -2.83 -3.25 -16.16
CA ARG A 35 -2.39 -4.66 -16.28
C ARG A 35 -1.56 -5.16 -15.10
N ILE A 36 -1.14 -4.28 -14.19
CA ILE A 36 -0.30 -4.64 -13.04
C ILE A 36 -1.20 -4.98 -11.85
N MET A 37 -1.05 -6.20 -11.32
CA MET A 37 -1.86 -6.66 -10.19
C MET A 37 -1.62 -5.84 -8.92
N HIS A 38 -2.66 -5.75 -8.08
CA HIS A 38 -2.54 -5.11 -6.76
C HIS A 38 -1.40 -5.74 -5.96
N GLY A 39 -0.58 -4.88 -5.34
CA GLY A 39 0.56 -5.28 -4.54
C GLY A 39 1.81 -5.66 -5.34
N ALA A 40 1.71 -5.82 -6.67
CA ALA A 40 2.86 -6.13 -7.51
C ALA A 40 3.84 -4.95 -7.61
N TRP A 41 5.12 -5.31 -7.74
CA TRP A 41 6.22 -4.37 -7.91
C TRP A 41 6.66 -4.36 -9.37
N MET A 42 7.08 -3.18 -9.85
CA MET A 42 7.70 -3.00 -11.15
C MET A 42 8.81 -1.95 -11.06
N GLU A 43 9.84 -2.13 -11.87
CA GLU A 43 10.85 -1.09 -12.09
C GLU A 43 10.36 -0.15 -13.20
N SER A 44 10.48 1.15 -12.97
CA SER A 44 10.19 2.20 -13.93
C SER A 44 11.36 3.18 -13.95
N ASP A 45 12.21 3.05 -14.96
CA ASP A 45 13.48 3.78 -15.07
C ASP A 45 14.37 3.54 -13.85
N CYS A 46 14.63 4.58 -13.06
CA CYS A 46 15.39 4.51 -11.82
C CYS A 46 14.51 4.30 -10.56
N ASN A 47 13.19 4.19 -10.71
CA ASN A 47 12.26 4.08 -9.59
C ASN A 47 11.76 2.64 -9.41
N ILE A 48 11.53 2.25 -8.16
CA ILE A 48 10.80 1.03 -7.82
C ILE A 48 9.36 1.41 -7.46
N CYS A 49 8.41 0.96 -8.27
CA CYS A 49 7.00 1.27 -8.11
C CYS A 49 6.21 0.05 -7.62
N ARG A 50 5.27 0.29 -6.73
CA ARG A 50 4.26 -0.69 -6.31
C ARG A 50 2.90 -0.26 -6.78
N CYS A 51 2.15 -1.17 -7.40
CA CYS A 51 0.73 -0.94 -7.62
C CYS A 51 -0.04 -1.14 -6.32
N TYR A 52 -0.80 -0.14 -5.89
CA TYR A 52 -1.68 -0.25 -4.72
C TYR A 52 -2.97 0.52 -4.99
N ASP A 53 -4.10 -0.17 -4.87
CA ASP A 53 -5.45 0.35 -5.13
C ASP A 53 -5.64 1.21 -6.39
N GLY A 54 -5.05 0.75 -7.50
CA GLY A 54 -5.15 1.43 -8.79
C GLY A 54 -4.22 2.63 -8.95
N LEU A 55 -3.34 2.88 -7.98
CA LEU A 55 -2.31 3.92 -8.03
C LEU A 55 -0.91 3.30 -7.97
N PHE A 56 0.03 3.88 -8.72
CA PHE A 56 1.44 3.54 -8.61
C PHE A 56 2.09 4.38 -7.50
N HIS A 57 2.66 3.72 -6.51
CA HIS A 57 3.47 4.31 -5.46
C HIS A 57 4.94 4.03 -5.74
N CYS A 58 5.68 5.03 -6.18
CA CYS A 58 7.07 4.91 -6.60
C CYS A 58 8.04 5.47 -5.58
N ILE A 59 9.17 4.80 -5.45
CA ILE A 59 10.31 5.22 -4.64
C ILE A 59 11.49 5.42 -5.61
N PRO A 60 12.12 6.61 -5.63
CA PRO A 60 13.29 6.87 -6.46
C PRO A 60 14.55 6.15 -5.98
#